data_AF-A0A3E0PB13-F1
#
_entry.id   AF-A0A3E0PB13-F1
#
_cell.length_a   1.000
_cell.length_b   1.000
_cell.length_c   1.000
_cell.angle_alpha   90.00
_cell.angle_beta   90.00
_cell.angle_gamma   90.00
#
_symmetry.space_group_name_H-M   'P 1'
#
loop_
_entity.id
_entity.type
_entity.pdbx_description
1 polymer ?
#
loop_
_entity_poly.entity_id
_entity_poly.type
_entity_poly.pdbx_seq_one_letter_code
_entity_poly.pdbx_strand_id
1 'polypeptide(L)'
;MNTRRIAFAVLVTAILSVSIFSQQNRFEGYNIILDVPETQNAPACAVRYSPPATTVTITDLDRSTPLNVRACGGSNVTAGSGGSATLRSGVASSYWCFEGEDDSYRVDFPGDQYSGRVSYIWRANPEPNEAGFYNVRDFGAVGDGNTDDTLAIRSALAYLATRNGGILKFPEGDYVVGSTGSFRPLVIPSGVTIEGVSGLHTGASTNNMKRENPSRIRLKGTNRALFRIGECTESVVMRDIELIAESPVGTYGIEALGAYLSTQSISLERIVLHSFYRGFSVYGLPQTSLNWQVDYVKVKECRFIFNADAAIYTNVRNSNWRIEGSLFINPQRTPNRAADSMHFERVGAVLVEDTFGGGFPSALGGTFIKMLDTGPLTVIGSETEAMTESFVYNDVENPLAGDYSYPITFVNSVFGDPIIFKARRTFVSTGTLYGPNTFRADPRVRVYSTGDRFCYDGNILACRGATKENFGNATIIFMTGQPSEGQVQGHPTYFGTDVEFGSPVKMPSIPFRSLPRNKDDGSMVFCPDCRRDSEPCQGGGNGAPAMVVNGRWTCM
;
A
#
# COMPACT_ATOMS: atom_id res chain seq x y z
N MET A 1 68.80 -76.42 -30.67
CA MET A 1 69.72 -75.33 -31.08
C MET A 1 69.07 -74.00 -30.78
N ASN A 2 69.83 -73.11 -30.14
CA ASN A 2 69.51 -71.73 -29.74
C ASN A 2 68.68 -70.94 -30.76
N THR A 3 67.73 -70.11 -30.28
CA THR A 3 67.93 -68.64 -30.24
C THR A 3 66.76 -67.90 -29.57
N ARG A 4 67.11 -67.03 -28.61
CA ARG A 4 66.25 -66.01 -27.98
C ARG A 4 66.02 -64.84 -28.93
N ARG A 5 64.80 -64.27 -28.97
CA ARG A 5 64.49 -62.87 -29.34
C ARG A 5 63.21 -62.45 -28.58
N ILE A 6 63.33 -61.81 -27.41
CA ILE A 6 63.28 -60.34 -27.18
C ILE A 6 62.06 -59.70 -27.85
N ALA A 7 61.02 -59.45 -27.05
CA ALA A 7 59.86 -58.65 -27.40
C ALA A 7 60.21 -57.15 -27.31
N PHE A 8 60.02 -56.42 -28.41
CA PHE A 8 60.05 -54.96 -28.44
C PHE A 8 58.63 -54.45 -28.15
N ALA A 9 58.42 -53.88 -26.96
CA ALA A 9 57.27 -53.04 -26.68
C ALA A 9 57.57 -51.62 -27.16
N VAL A 10 56.90 -51.18 -28.22
CA VAL A 10 56.93 -49.79 -28.66
C VAL A 10 55.96 -49.01 -27.77
N LEU A 11 56.50 -48.28 -26.81
CA LEU A 11 55.77 -47.31 -26.01
C LEU A 11 55.57 -46.04 -26.86
N VAL A 12 54.41 -45.91 -27.50
CA VAL A 12 54.00 -44.65 -28.13
C VAL A 12 53.44 -43.75 -27.03
N THR A 13 54.26 -42.84 -26.53
CA THR A 13 53.84 -41.75 -25.65
C THR A 13 53.05 -40.73 -26.48
N ALA A 14 51.74 -40.93 -26.59
CA ALA A 14 50.85 -39.88 -27.05
C ALA A 14 50.78 -38.80 -25.96
N ILE A 15 51.49 -37.68 -26.18
CA ILE A 15 51.26 -36.45 -25.43
C ILE A 15 49.88 -35.95 -25.86
N LEU A 16 48.82 -36.42 -25.19
CA LEU A 16 47.55 -35.72 -25.18
C LEU A 16 47.78 -34.41 -24.42
N SER A 17 48.01 -33.33 -25.16
CA SER A 17 47.72 -31.99 -24.67
C SER A 17 46.21 -31.93 -24.42
N VAL A 18 45.79 -32.31 -23.22
CA VAL A 18 44.47 -31.99 -22.71
C VAL A 18 44.47 -30.47 -22.56
N SER A 19 44.05 -29.77 -23.60
CA SER A 19 43.55 -28.41 -23.46
C SER A 19 42.34 -28.52 -22.56
N ILE A 20 42.53 -28.31 -21.26
CA ILE A 20 41.45 -28.03 -20.33
C ILE A 20 40.87 -26.72 -20.88
N PHE A 21 39.83 -26.80 -21.69
CA PHE A 21 38.97 -25.66 -21.94
C PHE A 21 38.33 -25.36 -20.59
N SER A 22 38.86 -24.38 -19.85
CA SER A 22 38.09 -23.79 -18.77
C SER A 22 36.81 -23.25 -19.42
N GLN A 23 35.66 -23.71 -18.93
CA GLN A 23 34.38 -23.19 -19.38
C GLN A 23 34.37 -21.71 -19.01
N GLN A 24 34.43 -20.83 -20.02
CA GLN A 24 34.42 -19.39 -19.77
C GLN A 24 32.98 -18.94 -19.53
N ASN A 25 32.75 -18.44 -18.32
CA ASN A 25 31.49 -17.86 -17.92
C ASN A 25 31.28 -16.54 -18.66
N ARG A 26 30.13 -16.40 -19.33
CA ARG A 26 29.77 -15.18 -20.05
C ARG A 26 28.91 -14.27 -19.18
N PHE A 27 29.33 -13.02 -19.06
CA PHE A 27 28.65 -11.96 -18.32
C PHE A 27 28.13 -10.94 -19.31
N GLU A 28 26.81 -10.84 -19.45
CA GLU A 28 26.16 -9.95 -20.42
C GLU A 28 24.92 -9.26 -19.87
N GLY A 29 24.72 -7.99 -20.24
CA GLY A 29 23.67 -7.17 -19.67
C GLY A 29 23.81 -5.68 -19.95
N TYR A 30 22.72 -4.95 -19.74
CA TYR A 30 22.69 -3.51 -19.90
C TYR A 30 23.35 -2.79 -18.73
N ASN A 31 24.01 -1.68 -19.04
CA ASN A 31 24.56 -0.78 -18.05
C ASN A 31 23.45 0.03 -17.37
N ILE A 32 22.87 -0.51 -16.30
CA ILE A 32 21.73 0.12 -15.62
C ILE A 32 22.10 0.73 -14.27
N ILE A 33 21.47 1.85 -13.97
CA ILE A 33 21.44 2.50 -12.66
C ILE A 33 20.05 2.22 -12.08
N LEU A 34 20.01 1.51 -10.96
CA LEU A 34 18.82 1.38 -10.12
C LEU A 34 18.91 2.36 -8.97
N ASP A 35 18.20 3.47 -9.10
CA ASP A 35 18.20 4.51 -8.10
C ASP A 35 16.97 5.42 -8.22
N VAL A 36 16.41 5.87 -7.10
CA VAL A 36 15.26 6.78 -7.08
C VAL A 36 15.69 8.11 -6.45
N PRO A 37 15.75 9.20 -7.24
CA PRO A 37 16.16 10.49 -6.75
C PRO A 37 15.17 11.06 -5.73
N GLU A 38 15.68 11.52 -4.59
CA GLU A 38 14.87 12.17 -3.55
C GLU A 38 14.52 13.63 -3.88
N THR A 39 15.23 14.20 -4.86
CA THR A 39 14.95 15.51 -5.45
C THR A 39 15.00 15.38 -6.97
N GLN A 40 14.03 15.97 -7.66
CA GLN A 40 13.90 15.90 -9.11
C GLN A 40 13.53 17.27 -9.66
N ASN A 41 14.35 17.83 -10.55
CA ASN A 41 14.03 19.08 -11.25
C ASN A 41 13.49 18.82 -12.67
N ALA A 42 13.46 17.55 -13.08
CA ALA A 42 12.98 17.04 -14.35
C ALA A 42 12.58 15.56 -14.16
N PRO A 43 11.83 14.96 -15.11
CA PRO A 43 11.49 13.55 -15.09
C PRO A 43 12.71 12.63 -14.88
N ALA A 44 12.62 11.67 -13.96
CA ALA A 44 13.71 10.74 -13.68
C ALA A 44 13.19 9.37 -13.23
N CYS A 45 13.17 8.42 -14.18
CA CYS A 45 12.78 7.04 -13.95
C CYS A 45 13.69 6.33 -12.93
N ALA A 46 13.14 5.36 -12.19
CA ALA A 46 13.89 4.55 -11.22
C ALA A 46 15.01 3.70 -11.87
N VAL A 47 14.81 3.29 -13.13
CA VAL A 47 15.80 2.60 -13.95
C VAL A 47 16.32 3.55 -15.02
N ARG A 48 17.64 3.72 -15.08
CA ARG A 48 18.31 4.57 -16.07
C ARG A 48 19.50 3.83 -16.67
N TYR A 49 19.97 4.26 -17.84
CA TYR A 49 21.16 3.71 -18.47
C TYR A 49 22.36 4.61 -18.21
N SER A 50 23.51 4.02 -17.90
CA SER A 50 24.76 4.77 -17.93
C SER A 50 25.37 4.75 -19.34
N PRO A 51 26.02 5.86 -19.79
CA PRO A 51 26.51 5.99 -21.15
C PRO A 51 27.42 4.83 -21.60
N PRO A 52 27.40 4.44 -22.90
CA PRO A 52 28.29 3.38 -23.40
C PRO A 52 29.79 3.64 -23.17
N ALA A 53 30.18 4.92 -23.15
CA ALA A 53 31.56 5.37 -22.91
C ALA A 53 32.00 5.26 -21.43
N THR A 54 31.07 4.97 -20.51
CA THR A 54 31.38 4.81 -19.09
C THR A 54 32.40 3.69 -18.89
N THR A 55 33.45 4.00 -18.14
CA THR A 55 34.45 3.00 -17.73
C THR A 55 33.93 2.25 -16.52
N VAL A 56 33.91 0.93 -16.62
CA VAL A 56 33.60 0.01 -15.53
C VAL A 56 34.88 -0.56 -15.01
N THR A 57 34.96 -0.75 -13.70
CA THR A 57 35.99 -1.56 -13.07
C THR A 57 35.41 -2.93 -12.76
N ILE A 58 35.98 -3.97 -13.36
CA ILE A 58 35.74 -5.37 -13.01
C ILE A 58 36.78 -5.73 -11.95
N THR A 59 36.32 -6.22 -10.81
CA THR A 59 37.17 -6.68 -9.71
C THR A 59 36.91 -8.14 -9.43
N ASP A 60 37.98 -8.90 -9.32
CA ASP A 60 37.90 -10.30 -8.92
C ASP A 60 37.39 -10.42 -7.48
N LEU A 61 36.40 -11.30 -7.28
CA LEU A 61 35.89 -11.62 -5.96
C LEU A 61 36.62 -12.84 -5.37
N ASP A 62 37.16 -13.73 -6.20
CA ASP A 62 38.01 -14.81 -5.77
C ASP A 62 39.48 -14.36 -5.84
N ARG A 63 40.12 -14.22 -4.68
CA ARG A 63 41.54 -13.81 -4.62
C ARG A 63 42.49 -14.99 -4.73
N SER A 64 41.97 -16.22 -4.78
CA SER A 64 42.77 -17.43 -4.92
C SER A 64 43.16 -17.69 -6.38
N THR A 65 42.44 -17.10 -7.33
CA THR A 65 42.68 -17.15 -8.78
C THR A 65 43.15 -15.78 -9.29
N PRO A 66 43.99 -15.74 -10.35
CA PRO A 66 44.32 -14.49 -11.01
C PRO A 66 43.19 -14.06 -11.95
N LEU A 67 42.83 -12.77 -11.94
CA LEU A 67 41.82 -12.23 -12.84
C LEU A 67 42.16 -12.52 -14.32
N ASN A 68 41.31 -13.31 -14.96
CA ASN A 68 41.43 -13.67 -16.37
C ASN A 68 40.09 -13.39 -17.09
N VAL A 69 39.96 -12.16 -17.61
CA VAL A 69 38.75 -11.72 -18.30
C VAL A 69 39.05 -11.31 -19.75
N ARG A 70 38.10 -11.59 -20.64
CA ARG A 70 38.18 -11.28 -22.08
C ARG A 70 36.94 -10.53 -22.53
N ALA A 71 37.10 -9.60 -23.47
CA ALA A 71 35.97 -8.85 -23.97
C ALA A 71 35.08 -9.72 -24.90
N CYS A 72 33.76 -9.54 -24.84
CA CYS A 72 32.82 -10.11 -25.79
C CYS A 72 31.81 -9.06 -26.26
N GLY A 73 30.94 -9.43 -27.23
CA GLY A 73 29.77 -8.62 -27.62
C GLY A 73 30.08 -7.17 -28.01
N GLY A 74 31.24 -6.90 -28.60
CA GLY A 74 31.68 -5.55 -28.99
C GLY A 74 32.17 -4.66 -27.84
N SER A 75 32.37 -5.21 -26.65
CA SER A 75 33.02 -4.49 -25.54
C SER A 75 34.54 -4.48 -25.70
N ASN A 76 35.22 -3.60 -24.95
CA ASN A 76 36.67 -3.55 -24.85
C ASN A 76 37.07 -3.73 -23.39
N VAL A 77 37.95 -4.70 -23.13
CA VAL A 77 38.52 -4.98 -21.80
C VAL A 77 40.00 -4.64 -21.81
N THR A 78 40.42 -3.84 -20.83
CA THR A 78 41.84 -3.52 -20.59
C THR A 78 42.21 -4.05 -19.22
N ALA A 79 43.12 -5.03 -19.17
CA ALA A 79 43.65 -5.56 -17.92
C ALA A 79 44.34 -4.46 -17.09
N GLY A 80 44.03 -4.41 -15.80
CA GLY A 80 44.68 -3.54 -14.83
C GLY A 80 45.71 -4.30 -14.00
N SER A 81 46.36 -3.60 -13.07
CA SER A 81 47.19 -4.22 -12.03
C SER A 81 46.35 -4.61 -10.81
N GLY A 82 46.76 -5.66 -10.09
CA GLY A 82 46.19 -6.00 -8.77
C GLY A 82 44.80 -6.65 -8.78
N GLY A 83 44.49 -7.52 -9.75
CA GLY A 83 43.23 -8.28 -9.78
C GLY A 83 42.01 -7.49 -10.22
N SER A 84 42.22 -6.42 -11.00
CA SER A 84 41.15 -5.62 -11.60
C SER A 84 41.37 -5.43 -13.10
N ALA A 85 40.28 -5.26 -13.83
CA ALA A 85 40.27 -4.90 -15.24
C ALA A 85 39.27 -3.76 -15.47
N THR A 86 39.41 -3.06 -16.59
CA THR A 86 38.43 -2.04 -17.00
C THR A 86 37.69 -2.49 -18.24
N LEU A 87 36.39 -2.18 -18.29
CA LEU A 87 35.49 -2.49 -19.40
C LEU A 87 34.84 -1.21 -19.93
N ARG A 88 34.70 -1.11 -21.25
CA ARG A 88 33.89 -0.09 -21.94
C ARG A 88 33.08 -0.75 -23.04
N SER A 89 31.87 -0.25 -23.32
CA SER A 89 31.15 -0.67 -24.53
C SER A 89 31.83 -0.06 -25.76
N GLY A 90 32.11 -0.88 -26.78
CA GLY A 90 32.59 -0.42 -28.09
C GLY A 90 31.46 -0.13 -29.09
N VAL A 91 30.20 -0.35 -28.70
CA VAL A 91 29.00 -0.15 -29.54
C VAL A 91 27.98 0.78 -28.86
N ALA A 92 27.12 1.41 -29.64
CA ALA A 92 26.10 2.36 -29.15
C ALA A 92 24.98 1.73 -28.29
N SER A 93 24.99 0.41 -28.07
CA SER A 93 23.87 -0.36 -27.50
C SER A 93 23.77 -0.37 -25.96
N SER A 94 24.53 0.43 -25.22
CA SER A 94 24.53 0.48 -23.74
C SER A 94 24.68 -0.89 -23.06
N TYR A 95 25.41 -1.79 -23.74
CA TYR A 95 25.53 -3.20 -23.40
C TYR A 95 26.98 -3.53 -23.06
N TRP A 96 27.16 -4.32 -22.02
CA TRP A 96 28.46 -4.75 -21.53
C TRP A 96 28.56 -6.27 -21.59
N CYS A 97 29.70 -6.75 -22.07
CA CYS A 97 29.96 -8.17 -22.19
C CYS A 97 31.43 -8.49 -21.94
N PHE A 98 31.68 -9.42 -21.02
CA PHE A 98 32.98 -10.05 -20.88
C PHE A 98 32.83 -11.53 -20.52
N GLU A 99 33.88 -12.30 -20.79
CA GLU A 99 34.03 -13.70 -20.42
C GLU A 99 35.07 -13.79 -19.31
N GLY A 100 34.82 -14.61 -18.29
CA GLY A 100 35.72 -14.82 -17.16
C GLY A 100 35.73 -16.28 -16.70
N GLU A 101 36.70 -16.66 -15.87
CA GLU A 101 36.82 -18.03 -15.37
C GLU A 101 36.02 -18.26 -14.08
N ASP A 102 35.81 -17.20 -13.28
CA ASP A 102 35.07 -17.28 -12.03
C ASP A 102 33.56 -17.10 -12.27
N ASP A 103 32.74 -17.55 -11.33
CA ASP A 103 31.28 -17.48 -11.42
C ASP A 103 30.72 -16.09 -11.13
N SER A 104 31.54 -15.19 -10.56
CA SER A 104 31.11 -13.84 -10.23
C SER A 104 32.24 -12.82 -10.14
N TYR A 105 31.92 -11.60 -10.54
CA TYR A 105 32.80 -10.44 -10.45
C TYR A 105 32.07 -9.26 -9.82
N ARG A 106 32.80 -8.37 -9.15
CA ARG A 106 32.25 -7.06 -8.78
C ARG A 106 32.44 -6.10 -9.93
N VAL A 107 31.39 -5.38 -10.28
CA VAL A 107 31.44 -4.28 -11.25
C VAL A 107 31.10 -2.96 -10.60
N ASP A 108 32.00 -2.00 -10.77
CA ASP A 108 31.87 -0.64 -10.24
C ASP A 108 31.91 0.39 -11.36
N PHE A 109 31.06 1.41 -11.29
CA PHE A 109 31.09 2.53 -12.23
C PHE A 109 30.56 3.83 -11.58
N PRO A 110 30.84 5.01 -12.16
CA PRO A 110 30.53 6.30 -11.53
C PRO A 110 29.05 6.62 -11.32
N GLY A 111 28.13 5.91 -11.99
CA GLY A 111 26.70 6.19 -12.00
C GLY A 111 26.34 7.50 -12.72
N ASP A 112 25.31 8.19 -12.22
CA ASP A 112 24.83 9.48 -12.76
C ASP A 112 24.78 10.58 -11.67
N GLN A 113 24.20 11.73 -12.03
CA GLN A 113 24.06 12.89 -11.15
C GLN A 113 23.22 12.65 -9.88
N TYR A 114 22.42 11.58 -9.85
CA TYR A 114 21.59 11.21 -8.70
C TYR A 114 22.20 10.07 -7.89
N SER A 115 22.82 9.10 -8.58
CA SER A 115 23.21 7.85 -7.95
C SER A 115 24.59 7.89 -7.29
N GLY A 116 25.50 8.71 -7.81
CA GLY A 116 26.92 8.54 -7.55
C GLY A 116 27.40 7.12 -7.92
N ARG A 117 28.53 6.68 -7.33
CA ARG A 117 29.13 5.38 -7.64
C ARG A 117 28.14 4.22 -7.42
N VAL A 118 28.01 3.38 -8.44
CA VAL A 118 27.19 2.17 -8.44
C VAL A 118 28.09 0.95 -8.40
N SER A 119 27.65 -0.07 -7.67
CA SER A 119 28.32 -1.36 -7.55
C SER A 119 27.31 -2.50 -7.66
N TYR A 120 27.65 -3.54 -8.41
CA TYR A 120 26.89 -4.80 -8.47
C TYR A 120 27.84 -6.00 -8.38
N ILE A 121 27.31 -7.12 -7.92
CA ILE A 121 27.88 -8.45 -8.12
C ILE A 121 27.27 -8.99 -9.41
N TRP A 122 28.08 -9.12 -10.44
CA TRP A 122 27.67 -9.77 -11.67
C TRP A 122 27.96 -11.25 -11.57
N ARG A 123 26.93 -12.08 -11.73
CA ARG A 123 27.04 -13.53 -11.80
C ARG A 123 26.91 -13.99 -13.25
N ALA A 124 27.58 -15.07 -13.60
CA ALA A 124 27.34 -15.76 -14.86
C ALA A 124 25.86 -16.14 -14.94
N ASN A 125 25.25 -16.07 -16.13
CA ASN A 125 23.82 -16.40 -16.28
C ASN A 125 23.54 -17.78 -15.64
N PRO A 126 22.63 -17.89 -14.65
CA PRO A 126 22.18 -19.20 -14.20
C PRO A 126 21.55 -19.93 -15.39
N GLU A 127 21.79 -21.24 -15.46
CA GLU A 127 21.30 -22.14 -16.51
C GLU A 127 19.84 -21.81 -16.95
N PRO A 128 19.51 -21.87 -18.25
CA PRO A 128 18.22 -21.41 -18.81
C PRO A 128 16.95 -22.09 -18.28
N ASN A 129 17.08 -23.05 -17.37
CA ASN A 129 16.04 -24.01 -16.99
C ASN A 129 14.91 -23.41 -16.13
N GLU A 130 15.03 -22.18 -15.61
CA GLU A 130 13.95 -21.48 -14.87
C GLU A 130 13.81 -19.99 -15.26
N ALA A 131 13.75 -19.69 -16.57
CA ALA A 131 13.52 -18.30 -17.03
C ALA A 131 12.31 -17.65 -16.32
N GLY A 132 12.55 -16.50 -15.67
CA GLY A 132 11.52 -15.74 -14.95
C GLY A 132 11.44 -16.00 -13.44
N PHE A 133 12.15 -17.00 -12.91
CA PHE A 133 12.28 -17.22 -11.47
C PHE A 133 13.76 -17.19 -11.07
N TYR A 134 14.10 -16.36 -10.09
CA TYR A 134 15.49 -16.14 -9.70
C TYR A 134 15.62 -16.27 -8.19
N ASN A 135 16.53 -17.12 -7.72
CA ASN A 135 16.79 -17.25 -6.29
C ASN A 135 17.79 -16.17 -5.88
N VAL A 136 17.49 -15.42 -4.82
CA VAL A 136 18.38 -14.37 -4.32
C VAL A 136 19.76 -14.92 -3.90
N ARG A 137 19.83 -16.20 -3.50
CA ARG A 137 21.08 -16.90 -3.18
C ARG A 137 22.00 -17.06 -4.38
N ASP A 138 21.45 -17.13 -5.60
CA ASP A 138 22.23 -17.17 -6.83
C ASP A 138 23.00 -15.86 -7.05
N PHE A 139 22.63 -14.78 -6.35
CA PHE A 139 23.34 -13.50 -6.36
C PHE A 139 24.32 -13.35 -5.18
N GLY A 140 24.41 -14.36 -4.31
CA GLY A 140 25.32 -14.41 -3.16
C GLY A 140 24.71 -13.93 -1.85
N ALA A 141 23.39 -13.81 -1.77
CA ALA A 141 22.74 -13.55 -0.49
C ALA A 141 22.83 -14.80 0.39
N VAL A 142 23.19 -14.63 1.67
CA VAL A 142 23.41 -15.73 2.61
C VAL A 142 22.14 -15.98 3.43
N GLY A 143 21.51 -14.92 3.96
CA GLY A 143 20.31 -15.04 4.80
C GLY A 143 20.56 -15.66 6.17
N ASP A 144 21.75 -15.46 6.75
CA ASP A 144 22.18 -16.03 8.04
C ASP A 144 21.91 -15.11 9.25
N GLY A 145 21.26 -13.96 9.05
CA GLY A 145 21.01 -12.95 10.08
C GLY A 145 22.22 -12.08 10.46
N ASN A 146 23.36 -12.26 9.81
CA ASN A 146 24.62 -11.56 10.13
C ASN A 146 25.26 -10.88 8.91
N THR A 147 25.34 -11.60 7.79
CA THR A 147 25.95 -11.15 6.53
C THR A 147 25.13 -10.04 5.90
N ASP A 148 25.79 -8.97 5.45
CA ASP A 148 25.11 -7.88 4.72
C ASP A 148 24.81 -8.30 3.28
N ASP A 149 23.56 -8.65 3.03
CA ASP A 149 23.03 -9.12 1.75
C ASP A 149 22.63 -7.98 0.80
N THR A 150 22.88 -6.71 1.17
CA THR A 150 22.47 -5.53 0.39
C THR A 150 22.94 -5.60 -1.06
N LEU A 151 24.22 -5.96 -1.28
CA LEU A 151 24.79 -5.94 -2.62
C LEU A 151 24.26 -7.10 -3.47
N ALA A 152 24.05 -8.27 -2.88
CA ALA A 152 23.46 -9.42 -3.57
C ALA A 152 22.02 -9.13 -4.01
N ILE A 153 21.18 -8.62 -3.11
CA ILE A 153 19.78 -8.28 -3.42
C ILE A 153 19.70 -7.18 -4.48
N ARG A 154 20.53 -6.13 -4.37
CA ARG A 154 20.60 -5.06 -5.37
C ARG A 154 20.97 -5.58 -6.75
N SER A 155 21.92 -6.52 -6.80
CA SER A 155 22.38 -7.11 -8.05
C SER A 155 21.32 -8.01 -8.68
N ALA A 156 20.56 -8.73 -7.86
CA ALA A 156 19.40 -9.49 -8.32
C ALA A 156 18.34 -8.57 -8.97
N LEU A 157 17.96 -7.49 -8.29
CA LEU A 157 17.00 -6.52 -8.83
C LEU A 157 17.48 -5.88 -10.14
N ALA A 158 18.77 -5.55 -10.23
CA ALA A 158 19.38 -5.07 -11.47
C ALA A 158 19.31 -6.11 -12.59
N TYR A 159 19.63 -7.36 -12.29
CA TYR A 159 19.55 -8.46 -13.23
C TYR A 159 18.13 -8.65 -13.78
N LEU A 160 17.10 -8.61 -12.91
CA LEU A 160 15.68 -8.69 -13.32
C LEU A 160 15.25 -7.49 -14.17
N ALA A 161 15.71 -6.27 -13.85
CA ALA A 161 15.38 -5.07 -14.63
C ALA A 161 15.81 -5.22 -16.10
N THR A 162 16.97 -5.83 -16.35
CA THR A 162 17.47 -6.07 -17.72
C THR A 162 16.72 -7.17 -18.49
N ARG A 163 15.80 -7.88 -17.82
CA ARG A 163 15.02 -9.01 -18.37
C ARG A 163 13.51 -8.75 -18.33
N ASN A 164 13.11 -7.49 -18.24
CA ASN A 164 11.71 -7.06 -18.19
C ASN A 164 10.96 -7.62 -16.96
N GLY A 165 11.66 -7.78 -15.84
CA GLY A 165 11.09 -8.25 -14.58
C GLY A 165 11.28 -9.74 -14.32
N GLY A 166 10.37 -10.30 -13.51
CA GLY A 166 10.41 -11.69 -13.04
C GLY A 166 10.16 -11.81 -11.55
N ILE A 167 10.24 -13.04 -11.03
CA ILE A 167 10.04 -13.35 -9.61
C ILE A 167 11.42 -13.55 -8.96
N LEU A 168 11.75 -12.69 -8.01
CA LEU A 168 12.90 -12.83 -7.12
C LEU A 168 12.47 -13.56 -5.85
N LYS A 169 12.86 -14.83 -5.73
CA LYS A 169 12.56 -15.70 -4.60
C LYS A 169 13.54 -15.48 -3.45
N PHE A 170 12.98 -15.40 -2.26
CA PHE A 170 13.66 -15.37 -0.97
C PHE A 170 13.34 -16.68 -0.23
N PRO A 171 14.19 -17.71 -0.33
CA PRO A 171 14.08 -18.89 0.53
C PRO A 171 14.14 -18.51 2.01
N GLU A 172 13.84 -19.46 2.90
CA GLU A 172 14.01 -19.26 4.33
C GLU A 172 15.43 -18.73 4.68
N GLY A 173 15.49 -17.62 5.40
CA GLY A 173 16.67 -16.87 5.79
C GLY A 173 16.30 -15.52 6.43
N ASP A 174 17.21 -14.98 7.24
CA ASP A 174 17.18 -13.60 7.73
C ASP A 174 18.20 -12.78 6.93
N TYR A 175 17.72 -12.10 5.89
CA TYR A 175 18.57 -11.35 4.96
C TYR A 175 18.78 -9.93 5.48
N VAL A 176 19.97 -9.67 6.03
CA VAL A 176 20.30 -8.39 6.63
C VAL A 176 20.73 -7.40 5.56
N VAL A 177 20.21 -6.17 5.61
CA VAL A 177 20.63 -5.09 4.72
C VAL A 177 20.90 -3.80 5.49
N GLY A 178 21.74 -2.96 4.91
CA GLY A 178 22.06 -1.64 5.47
C GLY A 178 23.02 -1.65 6.65
N SER A 179 23.94 -2.62 6.72
CA SER A 179 24.97 -2.65 7.77
C SER A 179 26.03 -1.55 7.59
N THR A 180 26.02 -0.85 6.46
CA THR A 180 26.95 0.25 6.16
C THR A 180 26.29 1.63 6.28
N GLY A 181 27.09 2.65 6.60
CA GLY A 181 26.64 4.04 6.68
C GLY A 181 26.22 4.63 5.32
N SER A 182 26.82 4.15 4.24
CA SER A 182 26.54 4.57 2.85
C SER A 182 25.38 3.81 2.20
N PHE A 183 24.58 3.09 2.98
CA PHE A 183 23.45 2.33 2.48
C PHE A 183 22.46 3.22 1.72
N ARG A 184 21.95 2.70 0.61
CA ARG A 184 20.87 3.28 -0.16
C ARG A 184 19.74 2.26 -0.27
N PRO A 185 18.46 2.67 -0.27
CA PRO A 185 17.34 1.75 -0.38
C PRO A 185 17.44 0.84 -1.59
N LEU A 186 16.88 -0.36 -1.47
CA LEU A 186 16.77 -1.31 -2.56
C LEU A 186 15.66 -0.85 -3.51
N VAL A 187 16.04 -0.47 -4.74
CA VAL A 187 15.08 0.02 -5.72
C VAL A 187 14.40 -1.15 -6.44
N ILE A 188 13.07 -1.16 -6.43
CA ILE A 188 12.28 -2.19 -7.13
C ILE A 188 11.93 -1.68 -8.54
N PRO A 189 12.40 -2.33 -9.61
CA PRO A 189 12.10 -1.95 -10.99
C PRO A 189 10.76 -2.55 -11.45
N SER A 190 10.29 -2.11 -12.62
CA SER A 190 9.04 -2.60 -13.22
C SER A 190 9.04 -4.11 -13.44
N GLY A 191 7.86 -4.72 -13.31
CA GLY A 191 7.63 -6.14 -13.60
C GLY A 191 8.24 -7.10 -12.57
N VAL A 192 8.77 -6.61 -11.45
CA VAL A 192 9.38 -7.45 -10.41
C VAL A 192 8.36 -7.88 -9.37
N THR A 193 8.37 -9.18 -9.09
CA THR A 193 7.74 -9.78 -7.90
C THR A 193 8.82 -10.16 -6.90
N ILE A 194 8.75 -9.67 -5.68
CA ILE A 194 9.53 -10.17 -4.54
C ILE A 194 8.69 -11.20 -3.81
N GLU A 195 9.18 -12.43 -3.71
CA GLU A 195 8.43 -13.57 -3.16
C GLU A 195 9.22 -14.26 -2.07
N GLY A 196 8.68 -14.30 -0.84
CA GLY A 196 9.19 -15.16 0.22
C GLY A 196 8.46 -16.52 0.28
N VAL A 197 8.75 -17.31 1.31
CA VAL A 197 8.10 -18.62 1.50
C VAL A 197 6.80 -18.57 2.32
N SER A 198 6.57 -17.49 3.09
CA SER A 198 5.35 -17.31 3.90
C SER A 198 5.20 -15.89 4.45
N GLY A 199 3.96 -15.40 4.57
CA GLY A 199 3.61 -14.10 5.18
C GLY A 199 3.49 -14.09 6.71
N LEU A 200 4.17 -14.98 7.41
CA LEU A 200 4.01 -15.12 8.87
C LEU A 200 5.04 -14.26 9.61
N HIS A 201 4.56 -13.42 10.51
CA HIS A 201 5.41 -12.49 11.25
C HIS A 201 6.23 -13.16 12.35
N THR A 202 7.36 -12.56 12.68
CA THR A 202 8.19 -12.92 13.82
C THR A 202 7.44 -12.74 15.12
N GLY A 203 7.38 -13.80 15.93
CA GLY A 203 6.62 -13.79 17.18
C GLY A 203 5.12 -14.05 17.01
N ALA A 204 4.68 -14.49 15.82
CA ALA A 204 3.28 -14.85 15.60
C ALA A 204 2.83 -15.94 16.59
N SER A 205 1.71 -15.70 17.27
CA SER A 205 1.02 -16.64 18.17
C SER A 205 0.36 -17.82 17.42
N THR A 206 0.91 -18.19 16.28
CA THR A 206 0.31 -19.16 15.36
C THR A 206 0.61 -20.59 15.77
N ASN A 207 1.65 -20.84 16.59
CA ASN A 207 1.98 -22.14 17.19
C ASN A 207 2.97 -21.97 18.37
N ASN A 208 2.99 -22.92 19.31
CA ASN A 208 4.02 -23.02 20.36
C ASN A 208 5.41 -23.48 19.83
N MET A 209 5.60 -23.49 18.51
CA MET A 209 6.85 -23.88 17.88
C MET A 209 7.69 -22.64 17.61
N LYS A 210 8.89 -22.59 18.18
CA LYS A 210 9.89 -21.57 17.86
C LYS A 210 10.27 -21.72 16.38
N ARG A 211 10.01 -20.69 15.58
CA ARG A 211 10.41 -20.64 14.17
C ARG A 211 11.86 -20.18 14.09
N GLU A 212 12.72 -21.08 13.65
CA GLU A 212 14.16 -20.79 13.49
C GLU A 212 14.49 -20.27 12.08
N ASN A 213 13.62 -20.56 11.10
CA ASN A 213 13.83 -20.24 9.68
C ASN A 213 12.74 -19.29 9.14
N PRO A 214 12.86 -17.98 9.39
CA PRO A 214 11.99 -16.95 8.82
C PRO A 214 12.21 -16.84 7.30
N SER A 215 11.31 -16.21 6.55
CA SER A 215 11.64 -15.62 5.25
C SER A 215 11.51 -14.12 5.41
N ARG A 216 12.60 -13.46 5.82
CA ARG A 216 12.56 -12.05 6.21
C ARG A 216 13.71 -11.24 5.64
N ILE A 217 13.45 -9.95 5.42
CA ILE A 217 14.50 -8.96 5.12
C ILE A 217 14.55 -7.97 6.27
N ARG A 218 15.74 -7.85 6.88
CA ARG A 218 15.99 -7.03 8.07
C ARG A 218 16.78 -5.77 7.72
N LEU A 219 16.18 -4.62 7.97
CA LEU A 219 16.82 -3.32 7.81
C LEU A 219 17.58 -2.91 9.08
N LYS A 220 18.89 -2.65 8.94
CA LYS A 220 19.72 -2.05 9.99
C LYS A 220 19.83 -0.53 9.86
N GLY A 221 19.91 0.14 11.01
CA GLY A 221 20.11 1.59 11.10
C GLY A 221 18.81 2.40 11.18
N THR A 222 18.94 3.72 11.05
CA THR A 222 17.87 4.71 11.17
C THR A 222 17.81 5.61 9.94
N ASN A 223 16.72 6.38 9.79
CA ASN A 223 16.54 7.42 8.77
C ASN A 223 16.77 6.91 7.33
N ARG A 224 16.14 5.80 6.97
CA ARG A 224 16.34 5.11 5.68
C ARG A 224 15.18 4.19 5.33
N ALA A 225 14.92 4.03 4.04
CA ALA A 225 13.95 3.06 3.55
C ALA A 225 14.63 1.71 3.25
N LEU A 226 13.92 0.61 3.46
CA LEU A 226 14.36 -0.72 3.05
C LEU A 226 14.21 -0.85 1.53
N PHE A 227 12.98 -0.70 1.02
CA PHE A 227 12.69 -0.65 -0.40
C PHE A 227 12.27 0.74 -0.85
N ARG A 228 12.60 1.06 -2.11
CA ARG A 228 12.16 2.29 -2.75
C ARG A 228 11.58 2.04 -4.14
N ILE A 229 10.47 2.70 -4.44
CA ILE A 229 9.80 2.70 -5.75
C ILE A 229 9.79 4.15 -6.26
N GLY A 230 10.18 4.33 -7.51
CA GLY A 230 10.26 5.66 -8.13
C GLY A 230 9.44 5.76 -9.39
N GLU A 231 9.52 6.90 -10.06
CA GLU A 231 8.85 7.16 -11.33
C GLU A 231 9.13 6.10 -12.40
N CYS A 232 8.20 5.98 -13.36
CA CYS A 232 8.27 5.03 -14.48
C CYS A 232 8.28 3.56 -14.04
N THR A 233 7.75 3.28 -12.86
CA THR A 233 7.67 1.91 -12.32
C THR A 233 6.26 1.37 -12.49
N GLU A 234 6.14 0.16 -13.02
CA GLU A 234 4.85 -0.51 -13.20
C GLU A 234 4.91 -1.99 -12.81
N SER A 235 3.78 -2.52 -12.32
CA SER A 235 3.62 -3.96 -12.02
C SER A 235 4.63 -4.50 -11.01
N VAL A 236 4.68 -3.85 -9.84
CA VAL A 236 5.49 -4.30 -8.69
C VAL A 236 4.61 -5.13 -7.78
N VAL A 237 5.09 -6.33 -7.42
CA VAL A 237 4.43 -7.22 -6.47
C VAL A 237 5.39 -7.58 -5.35
N MET A 238 4.90 -7.61 -4.11
CA MET A 238 5.60 -8.25 -3.00
C MET A 238 4.66 -9.19 -2.28
N ARG A 239 5.09 -10.44 -2.07
CA ARG A 239 4.25 -11.44 -1.42
C ARG A 239 4.99 -12.41 -0.52
N ASP A 240 4.26 -12.89 0.48
CA ASP A 240 4.66 -14.02 1.32
C ASP A 240 6.03 -13.83 2.01
N ILE A 241 6.32 -12.60 2.46
CA ILE A 241 7.60 -12.22 3.07
C ILE A 241 7.41 -11.27 4.26
N GLU A 242 8.32 -11.36 5.23
CA GLU A 242 8.40 -10.41 6.35
C GLU A 242 9.46 -9.33 6.08
N LEU A 243 9.08 -8.07 6.28
CA LEU A 243 9.98 -6.93 6.35
C LEU A 243 10.04 -6.44 7.80
N ILE A 244 11.25 -6.26 8.32
CA ILE A 244 11.46 -5.79 9.70
C ILE A 244 12.58 -4.76 9.77
N ALA A 245 12.40 -3.72 10.59
CA ALA A 245 13.48 -2.82 10.97
C ALA A 245 13.98 -3.12 12.40
N GLU A 246 15.29 -2.98 12.61
CA GLU A 246 15.88 -3.01 13.96
C GLU A 246 15.55 -1.76 14.79
N SER A 247 15.24 -0.65 14.11
CA SER A 247 14.87 0.61 14.73
C SER A 247 13.69 1.26 14.01
N PRO A 248 12.68 1.76 14.73
CA PRO A 248 11.57 2.51 14.16
C PRO A 248 11.89 3.99 13.94
N VAL A 249 13.15 4.43 14.06
CA VAL A 249 13.52 5.85 13.95
C VAL A 249 13.75 6.21 12.48
N GLY A 250 12.78 6.91 11.88
CA GLY A 250 12.85 7.39 10.49
C GLY A 250 13.01 6.28 9.45
N THR A 251 12.62 5.04 9.77
CA THR A 251 12.73 3.90 8.87
C THR A 251 11.45 3.64 8.09
N TYR A 252 11.56 3.29 6.82
CA TYR A 252 10.43 2.95 5.96
C TYR A 252 10.57 1.52 5.46
N GLY A 253 9.51 0.71 5.55
CA GLY A 253 9.54 -0.63 4.96
C GLY A 253 9.55 -0.55 3.44
N ILE A 254 8.57 0.16 2.90
CA ILE A 254 8.48 0.49 1.49
C ILE A 254 8.26 2.00 1.38
N GLU A 255 9.09 2.67 0.60
CA GLU A 255 8.95 4.08 0.28
C GLU A 255 8.67 4.24 -1.22
N ALA A 256 7.67 5.03 -1.59
CA ALA A 256 7.44 5.40 -2.97
C ALA A 256 7.46 6.92 -3.11
N LEU A 257 8.25 7.44 -4.07
CA LEU A 257 8.32 8.87 -4.34
C LEU A 257 8.51 9.22 -5.82
N GLY A 258 7.95 10.36 -6.22
CA GLY A 258 8.08 10.92 -7.56
C GLY A 258 7.39 12.27 -7.70
N ALA A 259 7.50 12.91 -8.87
CA ALA A 259 6.95 14.25 -9.13
C ALA A 259 6.24 14.39 -10.48
N TYR A 260 6.82 13.84 -11.55
CA TYR A 260 6.49 14.08 -12.96
C TYR A 260 5.85 12.86 -13.63
N LEU A 261 6.56 11.74 -13.67
CA LEU A 261 6.12 10.54 -14.40
C LEU A 261 5.45 9.55 -13.46
N SER A 262 4.34 8.97 -13.92
CA SER A 262 3.49 8.11 -13.11
C SER A 262 4.19 6.82 -12.63
N THR A 263 3.59 6.21 -11.62
CA THR A 263 3.84 4.82 -11.21
C THR A 263 2.51 4.13 -11.04
N GLN A 264 2.41 2.88 -11.46
CA GLN A 264 1.13 2.18 -11.47
C GLN A 264 1.28 0.74 -11.01
N SER A 265 0.23 0.21 -10.40
CA SER A 265 0.13 -1.21 -10.05
C SER A 265 1.22 -1.66 -9.07
N ILE A 266 1.08 -1.23 -7.82
CA ILE A 266 1.85 -1.74 -6.69
C ILE A 266 0.94 -2.69 -5.91
N SER A 267 1.30 -3.98 -5.79
CA SER A 267 0.54 -4.99 -5.06
C SER A 267 1.35 -5.56 -3.91
N LEU A 268 0.83 -5.43 -2.69
CA LEU A 268 1.36 -6.06 -1.48
C LEU A 268 0.39 -7.16 -1.06
N GLU A 269 0.85 -8.41 -0.98
CA GLU A 269 -0.01 -9.58 -0.76
C GLU A 269 0.55 -10.48 0.34
N ARG A 270 -0.13 -10.60 1.48
CA ARG A 270 0.34 -11.44 2.60
C ARG A 270 1.77 -11.12 3.02
N ILE A 271 2.11 -9.84 3.12
CA ILE A 271 3.39 -9.41 3.66
C ILE A 271 3.24 -8.85 5.07
N VAL A 272 4.33 -8.88 5.82
CA VAL A 272 4.42 -8.29 7.15
C VAL A 272 5.34 -7.09 7.10
N LEU A 273 4.92 -5.95 7.66
CA LEU A 273 5.79 -4.80 7.90
C LEU A 273 5.84 -4.51 9.39
N HIS A 274 7.01 -4.80 9.98
CA HIS A 274 7.20 -4.83 11.43
C HIS A 274 8.23 -3.78 11.90
N SER A 275 7.89 -3.00 12.94
CA SER A 275 8.80 -2.08 13.65
C SER A 275 9.43 -0.96 12.82
N PHE A 276 8.82 -0.55 11.71
CA PHE A 276 9.28 0.64 10.99
C PHE A 276 8.78 1.93 11.65
N TYR A 277 9.36 3.07 11.30
CA TYR A 277 8.70 4.36 11.55
C TYR A 277 7.37 4.37 10.79
N ARG A 278 7.41 4.07 9.49
CA ARG A 278 6.23 3.80 8.68
C ARG A 278 6.40 2.52 7.87
N GLY A 279 5.33 1.73 7.79
CA GLY A 279 5.36 0.49 7.01
C GLY A 279 5.49 0.79 5.52
N PHE A 280 4.46 1.42 4.95
CA PHE A 280 4.41 1.82 3.55
C PHE A 280 4.14 3.32 3.45
N SER A 281 5.11 4.07 2.92
CA SER A 281 5.06 5.53 2.82
C SER A 281 5.11 5.97 1.36
N VAL A 282 4.11 6.74 0.92
CA VAL A 282 3.98 7.22 -0.46
C VAL A 282 3.93 8.74 -0.47
N TYR A 283 4.85 9.37 -1.22
CA TYR A 283 5.05 10.81 -1.14
C TYR A 283 5.27 11.44 -2.51
N GLY A 284 4.47 12.46 -2.83
CA GLY A 284 4.64 13.26 -4.04
C GLY A 284 5.63 14.37 -3.75
N LEU A 285 6.57 14.63 -4.65
CA LEU A 285 7.59 15.64 -4.40
C LEU A 285 7.00 17.08 -4.54
N PRO A 286 7.47 18.04 -3.72
CA PRO A 286 6.84 19.35 -3.58
C PRO A 286 6.94 20.24 -4.83
N GLN A 287 7.93 20.04 -5.70
CA GLN A 287 8.15 20.84 -6.91
C GLN A 287 7.01 20.72 -7.92
N THR A 288 6.22 19.64 -7.87
CA THR A 288 4.98 19.50 -8.66
C THR A 288 3.73 19.63 -7.80
N SER A 289 3.85 20.27 -6.63
CA SER A 289 2.74 20.44 -5.68
C SER A 289 2.09 19.12 -5.26
N LEU A 290 2.90 18.06 -5.11
CA LEU A 290 2.46 16.72 -4.71
C LEU A 290 1.52 16.04 -5.74
N ASN A 291 1.53 16.50 -7.01
CA ASN A 291 0.67 15.99 -8.10
C ASN A 291 1.22 14.75 -8.80
N TRP A 292 2.19 14.06 -8.20
CA TRP A 292 2.64 12.78 -8.72
C TRP A 292 1.46 11.81 -8.81
N GLN A 293 1.39 11.05 -9.90
CA GLN A 293 0.33 10.05 -10.11
C GLN A 293 0.85 8.67 -9.70
N VAL A 294 0.24 8.10 -8.65
CA VAL A 294 0.57 6.75 -8.17
C VAL A 294 -0.72 5.95 -7.95
N ASP A 295 -1.08 5.16 -8.96
CA ASP A 295 -2.40 4.54 -9.03
C ASP A 295 -2.35 3.01 -8.93
N TYR A 296 -3.52 2.44 -8.63
CA TYR A 296 -3.72 1.00 -8.48
C TYR A 296 -2.84 0.39 -7.38
N VAL A 297 -2.75 1.08 -6.25
CA VAL A 297 -2.05 0.58 -5.06
C VAL A 297 -2.98 -0.40 -4.32
N LYS A 298 -2.52 -1.64 -4.16
CA LYS A 298 -3.28 -2.73 -3.55
C LYS A 298 -2.52 -3.27 -2.34
N VAL A 299 -3.22 -3.38 -1.22
CA VAL A 299 -2.72 -3.98 0.02
C VAL A 299 -3.72 -5.07 0.40
N LYS A 300 -3.32 -6.33 0.29
CA LYS A 300 -4.19 -7.48 0.46
C LYS A 300 -3.62 -8.46 1.48
N GLU A 301 -4.41 -8.77 2.50
CA GLU A 301 -4.05 -9.76 3.53
C GLU A 301 -2.73 -9.42 4.26
N CYS A 302 -2.37 -8.14 4.31
CA CYS A 302 -1.10 -7.69 4.89
C CYS A 302 -1.22 -7.49 6.39
N ARG A 303 -0.08 -7.55 7.07
CA ARG A 303 0.03 -7.30 8.51
C ARG A 303 1.00 -6.16 8.78
N PHE A 304 0.53 -5.13 9.46
CA PHE A 304 1.35 -4.02 9.91
C PHE A 304 1.46 -4.06 11.42
N ILE A 305 2.67 -4.31 11.92
CA ILE A 305 2.90 -4.64 13.33
C ILE A 305 3.89 -3.63 13.93
N PHE A 306 3.46 -2.93 14.98
CA PHE A 306 4.30 -2.04 15.78
C PHE A 306 5.03 -0.94 14.99
N ASN A 307 4.42 -0.43 13.92
CA ASN A 307 4.92 0.75 13.22
C ASN A 307 4.70 2.00 14.09
N ALA A 308 5.71 2.85 14.22
CA ALA A 308 5.71 3.90 15.24
C ALA A 308 4.86 5.13 14.86
N ASP A 309 4.86 5.54 13.60
CA ASP A 309 4.11 6.70 13.13
C ASP A 309 2.81 6.29 12.47
N ALA A 310 2.91 5.71 11.29
CA ALA A 310 1.77 5.23 10.53
C ALA A 310 2.13 3.93 9.81
N ALA A 311 1.28 2.92 9.89
CA ALA A 311 1.50 1.69 9.13
C ALA A 311 1.41 1.94 7.61
N ILE A 312 0.40 2.66 7.14
CA ILE A 312 0.31 3.22 5.79
C ILE A 312 0.26 4.74 5.89
N TYR A 313 1.11 5.42 5.12
CA TYR A 313 1.12 6.87 4.99
C TYR A 313 1.08 7.28 3.53
N THR A 314 0.27 8.28 3.20
CA THR A 314 0.34 8.93 1.89
C THR A 314 0.15 10.43 1.95
N ASN A 315 0.93 11.11 1.13
CA ASN A 315 0.81 12.53 0.85
C ASN A 315 1.01 12.78 -0.65
N VAL A 316 0.03 12.30 -1.42
CA VAL A 316 -0.03 12.39 -2.89
C VAL A 316 -1.46 12.69 -3.31
N ARG A 317 -1.68 13.72 -4.12
CA ARG A 317 -3.04 14.15 -4.52
C ARG A 317 -3.71 13.20 -5.51
N ASN A 318 -2.93 12.51 -6.35
CA ASN A 318 -3.43 11.64 -7.40
C ASN A 318 -3.02 10.19 -7.13
N SER A 319 -3.83 9.50 -6.34
CA SER A 319 -3.61 8.08 -6.02
C SER A 319 -4.89 7.32 -5.73
N ASN A 320 -4.93 6.05 -6.13
CA ASN A 320 -6.04 5.14 -5.84
C ASN A 320 -5.57 3.93 -5.03
N TRP A 321 -6.27 3.67 -3.94
CA TRP A 321 -5.92 2.64 -2.96
C TRP A 321 -7.05 1.64 -2.75
N ARG A 322 -6.70 0.35 -2.73
CA ARG A 322 -7.54 -0.72 -2.17
C ARG A 322 -6.78 -1.43 -1.07
N ILE A 323 -7.37 -1.48 0.11
CA ILE A 323 -6.83 -2.13 1.31
C ILE A 323 -7.85 -3.17 1.74
N GLU A 324 -7.48 -4.44 1.73
CA GLU A 324 -8.39 -5.58 1.89
C GLU A 324 -7.80 -6.62 2.85
N GLY A 325 -8.61 -7.19 3.74
CA GLY A 325 -8.24 -8.34 4.57
C GLY A 325 -7.05 -8.08 5.51
N SER A 326 -6.74 -6.82 5.81
CA SER A 326 -5.47 -6.44 6.42
C SER A 326 -5.58 -6.22 7.93
N LEU A 327 -4.50 -6.51 8.64
CA LEU A 327 -4.43 -6.42 10.10
C LEU A 327 -3.40 -5.38 10.53
N PHE A 328 -3.84 -4.44 11.36
CA PHE A 328 -2.99 -3.42 11.97
C PHE A 328 -2.92 -3.63 13.48
N ILE A 329 -1.75 -4.00 13.99
CA ILE A 329 -1.45 -4.09 15.42
C ILE A 329 -0.55 -2.93 15.81
N ASN A 330 -1.14 -1.94 16.46
CA ASN A 330 -0.52 -0.65 16.71
C ASN A 330 0.17 -0.65 18.10
N PRO A 331 1.35 -0.03 18.22
CA PRO A 331 1.97 0.16 19.53
C PRO A 331 1.21 1.25 20.30
N GLN A 332 1.47 1.39 21.61
CA GLN A 332 0.82 2.45 22.41
C GLN A 332 1.07 3.84 21.81
N ARG A 333 0.03 4.64 21.59
CA ARG A 333 0.18 6.05 21.22
C ARG A 333 0.91 6.81 22.34
N THR A 334 1.87 7.65 21.96
CA THR A 334 2.55 8.58 22.88
C THR A 334 2.74 9.93 22.18
N PRO A 335 3.13 11.01 22.88
CA PRO A 335 3.38 12.30 22.24
C PRO A 335 4.40 12.25 21.08
N ASN A 336 5.34 11.30 21.10
CA ASN A 336 6.36 11.12 20.06
C ASN A 336 6.10 9.91 19.14
N ARG A 337 4.94 9.26 19.28
CA ARG A 337 4.58 8.04 18.54
C ARG A 337 3.10 8.08 18.21
N ALA A 338 2.76 8.46 16.98
CA ALA A 338 1.37 8.56 16.54
C ALA A 338 0.65 7.21 16.58
N ALA A 339 1.34 6.14 16.14
CA ALA A 339 0.83 4.77 16.12
C ALA A 339 -0.47 4.59 15.30
N ASP A 340 -0.59 5.35 14.21
CA ASP A 340 -1.76 5.31 13.32
C ASP A 340 -1.71 4.06 12.42
N SER A 341 -2.87 3.48 12.10
CA SER A 341 -2.93 2.39 11.12
C SER A 341 -2.80 2.96 9.70
N MET A 342 -3.58 3.98 9.39
CA MET A 342 -3.57 4.64 8.09
C MET A 342 -3.64 6.16 8.25
N HIS A 343 -2.65 6.87 7.73
CA HIS A 343 -2.62 8.33 7.69
C HIS A 343 -2.58 8.82 6.23
N PHE A 344 -3.73 9.30 5.78
CA PHE A 344 -3.93 9.91 4.47
C PHE A 344 -3.89 11.44 4.60
N GLU A 345 -2.69 12.02 4.54
CA GLU A 345 -2.53 13.47 4.51
C GLU A 345 -3.15 14.06 3.23
N ARG A 346 -2.78 13.45 2.09
CA ARG A 346 -3.39 13.68 0.77
C ARG A 346 -3.52 12.35 0.04
N VAL A 347 -4.69 12.08 -0.50
CA VAL A 347 -4.97 10.85 -1.27
C VAL A 347 -6.10 11.07 -2.27
N GLY A 348 -6.08 10.38 -3.41
CA GLY A 348 -7.18 10.43 -4.38
C GLY A 348 -8.41 9.68 -3.85
N ALA A 349 -8.52 8.38 -4.11
CA ALA A 349 -9.62 7.55 -3.60
C ALA A 349 -9.11 6.37 -2.78
N VAL A 350 -9.88 5.96 -1.76
CA VAL A 350 -9.53 4.86 -0.87
C VAL A 350 -10.73 3.94 -0.65
N LEU A 351 -10.51 2.65 -0.87
CA LEU A 351 -11.40 1.57 -0.43
C LEU A 351 -10.70 0.76 0.66
N VAL A 352 -11.33 0.62 1.82
CA VAL A 352 -10.92 -0.25 2.92
C VAL A 352 -11.99 -1.31 3.12
N GLU A 353 -11.61 -2.58 3.14
CA GLU A 353 -12.52 -3.72 3.21
C GLU A 353 -11.97 -4.80 4.13
N ASP A 354 -12.82 -5.40 4.97
CA ASP A 354 -12.47 -6.56 5.81
C ASP A 354 -11.16 -6.35 6.59
N THR A 355 -11.02 -5.18 7.20
CA THR A 355 -9.76 -4.72 7.78
C THR A 355 -9.92 -4.42 9.26
N PHE A 356 -8.95 -4.83 10.06
CA PHE A 356 -8.95 -4.63 11.51
C PHE A 356 -7.80 -3.72 11.96
N GLY A 357 -8.10 -2.75 12.83
CA GLY A 357 -7.09 -1.94 13.52
C GLY A 357 -7.22 -2.02 15.03
N GLY A 358 -6.14 -2.41 15.72
CA GLY A 358 -6.19 -2.44 17.18
C GLY A 358 -4.90 -2.11 17.90
N GLY A 359 -5.07 -1.68 19.15
CA GLY A 359 -4.02 -1.54 20.14
C GLY A 359 -4.19 -2.60 21.24
N PHE A 360 -3.94 -2.21 22.50
CA PHE A 360 -4.16 -3.06 23.65
C PHE A 360 -5.01 -2.32 24.70
N PRO A 361 -5.85 -3.01 25.50
CA PRO A 361 -6.75 -2.36 26.46
C PRO A 361 -6.08 -1.35 27.42
N SER A 362 -4.82 -1.59 27.82
CA SER A 362 -4.03 -0.70 28.68
C SER A 362 -2.98 0.14 27.92
N ALA A 363 -2.97 0.06 26.59
CA ALA A 363 -1.99 0.66 25.70
C ALA A 363 -2.63 0.91 24.33
N LEU A 364 -3.53 1.90 24.28
CA LEU A 364 -4.30 2.21 23.09
C LEU A 364 -3.38 2.54 21.91
N GLY A 365 -3.75 2.07 20.72
CA GLY A 365 -3.14 2.47 19.46
C GLY A 365 -3.44 3.93 19.10
N GLY A 366 -2.94 4.38 17.95
CA GLY A 366 -3.24 5.70 17.41
C GLY A 366 -4.66 5.81 16.86
N THR A 367 -4.77 6.44 15.70
CA THR A 367 -6.00 6.49 14.91
C THR A 367 -6.00 5.36 13.87
N PHE A 368 -7.13 4.65 13.69
CA PHE A 368 -7.23 3.65 12.62
C PHE A 368 -7.18 4.30 11.23
N ILE A 369 -8.02 5.29 10.96
CA ILE A 369 -7.94 6.08 9.72
C ILE A 369 -7.91 7.59 10.04
N LYS A 370 -6.77 8.23 9.76
CA LYS A 370 -6.55 9.67 9.89
C LYS A 370 -6.48 10.31 8.51
N MET A 371 -7.29 11.34 8.25
CA MET A 371 -7.40 11.96 6.93
C MET A 371 -7.47 13.49 6.98
N LEU A 372 -6.91 14.13 5.95
CA LEU A 372 -7.05 15.57 5.73
C LEU A 372 -7.71 15.91 4.39
N ASP A 373 -7.04 15.65 3.27
CA ASP A 373 -7.50 16.03 1.93
C ASP A 373 -7.65 14.77 1.06
N THR A 374 -8.90 14.44 0.74
CA THR A 374 -9.23 13.18 0.06
C THR A 374 -10.41 13.32 -0.89
N GLY A 375 -10.36 12.56 -1.97
CA GLY A 375 -11.54 12.16 -2.73
C GLY A 375 -12.43 11.20 -1.92
N PRO A 376 -13.04 10.17 -2.51
CA PRO A 376 -13.96 9.30 -1.78
C PRO A 376 -13.21 8.31 -0.88
N LEU A 377 -13.73 8.12 0.34
CA LEU A 377 -13.36 7.02 1.23
C LEU A 377 -14.57 6.10 1.40
N THR A 378 -14.38 4.80 1.19
CA THR A 378 -15.36 3.78 1.56
C THR A 378 -14.72 2.75 2.46
N VAL A 379 -15.36 2.45 3.59
CA VAL A 379 -14.92 1.46 4.57
C VAL A 379 -16.02 0.42 4.74
N ILE A 380 -15.72 -0.85 4.51
CA ILE A 380 -16.68 -1.95 4.47
C ILE A 380 -16.24 -3.06 5.42
N GLY A 381 -17.14 -3.54 6.29
CA GLY A 381 -16.89 -4.74 7.09
C GLY A 381 -15.61 -4.66 7.93
N SER A 382 -15.26 -3.45 8.40
CA SER A 382 -13.98 -3.20 9.07
C SER A 382 -14.22 -2.89 10.55
N GLU A 383 -13.22 -3.17 11.36
CA GLU A 383 -13.36 -3.15 12.81
C GLU A 383 -12.18 -2.48 13.51
N THR A 384 -12.44 -1.88 14.68
CA THR A 384 -11.39 -1.34 15.53
C THR A 384 -11.58 -1.66 17.00
N GLU A 385 -10.49 -1.97 17.70
CA GLU A 385 -10.49 -2.19 19.14
C GLU A 385 -9.28 -1.55 19.82
N ALA A 386 -9.49 -0.90 20.96
CA ALA A 386 -8.42 -0.31 21.77
C ALA A 386 -7.56 0.70 20.96
N MET A 387 -8.22 1.53 20.17
CA MET A 387 -7.62 2.66 19.46
C MET A 387 -7.89 3.96 20.22
N THR A 388 -7.07 4.99 20.01
CA THR A 388 -7.40 6.32 20.53
C THR A 388 -8.58 6.90 19.75
N GLU A 389 -8.65 6.64 18.44
CA GLU A 389 -9.77 7.00 17.58
C GLU A 389 -9.95 5.94 16.47
N SER A 390 -11.18 5.60 16.11
CA SER A 390 -11.46 4.80 14.92
C SER A 390 -11.30 5.64 13.65
N PHE A 391 -11.62 6.93 13.70
CA PHE A 391 -11.55 7.80 12.53
C PHE A 391 -11.35 9.27 12.91
N VAL A 392 -10.48 9.98 12.18
CA VAL A 392 -10.31 11.44 12.32
C VAL A 392 -10.23 12.10 10.94
N TYR A 393 -11.09 13.07 10.70
CA TYR A 393 -11.04 13.97 9.54
C TYR A 393 -10.66 15.40 9.95
N ASN A 394 -9.67 15.95 9.25
CA ASN A 394 -9.12 17.29 9.43
C ASN A 394 -8.51 17.56 10.82
N ASP A 395 -7.69 16.64 11.33
CA ASP A 395 -7.09 16.79 12.67
C ASP A 395 -6.29 18.09 12.85
N VAL A 396 -5.65 18.55 11.79
CA VAL A 396 -4.85 19.79 11.74
C VAL A 396 -5.69 21.07 11.65
N GLU A 397 -7.02 20.94 11.64
CA GLU A 397 -7.97 22.07 11.59
C GLU A 397 -7.71 23.03 10.42
N ASN A 398 -7.39 22.47 9.25
CA ASN A 398 -7.23 23.27 8.04
C ASN A 398 -8.56 23.98 7.71
N PRO A 399 -8.60 25.32 7.66
CA PRO A 399 -9.84 26.07 7.42
C PRO A 399 -10.39 25.87 6.01
N LEU A 400 -9.56 25.40 5.07
CA LEU A 400 -9.95 25.07 3.70
C LEU A 400 -10.45 23.63 3.56
N ALA A 401 -10.39 22.82 4.60
CA ALA A 401 -10.89 21.45 4.55
C ALA A 401 -12.42 21.43 4.44
N GLY A 402 -12.91 20.53 3.58
CA GLY A 402 -14.32 20.23 3.44
C GLY A 402 -14.86 20.44 2.03
N ASP A 403 -14.90 19.34 1.28
CA ASP A 403 -15.60 19.23 0.00
C ASP A 403 -16.95 18.51 0.20
N TYR A 404 -17.97 18.92 -0.56
CA TYR A 404 -19.30 18.31 -0.59
C TYR A 404 -19.41 17.15 -1.59
N SER A 405 -18.48 17.09 -2.57
CA SER A 405 -18.58 16.20 -3.73
C SER A 405 -18.24 14.75 -3.39
N TYR A 406 -17.27 14.53 -2.50
CA TYR A 406 -16.85 13.18 -2.11
C TYR A 406 -17.33 12.78 -0.72
N PRO A 407 -18.11 11.70 -0.59
CA PRO A 407 -18.54 11.20 0.72
C PRO A 407 -17.44 10.42 1.42
N ILE A 408 -17.51 10.41 2.75
CA ILE A 408 -16.93 9.34 3.58
C ILE A 408 -18.05 8.36 3.87
N THR A 409 -17.85 7.08 3.50
CA THR A 409 -18.89 6.05 3.54
C THR A 409 -18.48 4.87 4.41
N PHE A 410 -19.26 4.55 5.45
CA PHE A 410 -19.07 3.36 6.28
C PHE A 410 -20.21 2.36 6.06
N VAL A 411 -19.86 1.07 5.88
CA VAL A 411 -20.81 0.01 5.54
C VAL A 411 -20.54 -1.22 6.41
N ASN A 412 -21.51 -1.62 7.22
CA ASN A 412 -21.45 -2.86 8.01
C ASN A 412 -20.17 -3.01 8.85
N SER A 413 -19.67 -1.90 9.39
CA SER A 413 -18.43 -1.85 10.17
C SER A 413 -18.70 -1.83 11.68
N VAL A 414 -17.67 -2.06 12.50
CA VAL A 414 -17.74 -1.99 13.97
C VAL A 414 -16.67 -1.06 14.52
N PHE A 415 -17.08 0.10 15.04
CA PHE A 415 -16.17 1.11 15.56
C PHE A 415 -16.46 1.42 17.02
N GLY A 416 -15.64 0.88 17.91
CA GLY A 416 -15.75 1.10 19.36
C GLY A 416 -15.20 2.45 19.83
N ASP A 417 -14.24 3.02 19.09
CA ASP A 417 -13.45 4.18 19.49
C ASP A 417 -13.90 5.47 18.77
N PRO A 418 -13.55 6.68 19.27
CA PRO A 418 -14.05 7.95 18.75
C PRO A 418 -14.00 8.13 17.23
N ILE A 419 -15.06 8.76 16.70
CA ILE A 419 -15.19 9.19 15.30
C ILE A 419 -15.24 10.71 15.29
N ILE A 420 -14.21 11.35 14.70
CA ILE A 420 -14.00 12.79 14.78
C ILE A 420 -14.05 13.43 13.39
N PHE A 421 -14.90 14.45 13.23
CA PHE A 421 -14.93 15.33 12.07
C PHE A 421 -14.71 16.77 12.52
N LYS A 422 -13.59 17.39 12.11
CA LYS A 422 -13.28 18.80 12.43
C LYS A 422 -13.51 19.76 11.25
N ALA A 423 -14.27 19.34 10.25
CA ALA A 423 -14.62 20.16 9.09
C ALA A 423 -15.89 19.66 8.40
N ARG A 424 -16.40 20.47 7.46
CA ARG A 424 -17.52 20.11 6.61
C ARG A 424 -17.24 18.82 5.84
N ARG A 425 -18.18 17.89 5.80
CA ARG A 425 -18.12 16.68 4.96
C ARG A 425 -19.49 16.04 4.78
N THR A 426 -19.69 15.35 3.66
CA THR A 426 -20.80 14.40 3.50
C THR A 426 -20.40 13.06 4.12
N PHE A 427 -21.19 12.59 5.07
CA PHE A 427 -20.99 11.31 5.74
C PHE A 427 -22.18 10.39 5.49
N VAL A 428 -21.89 9.20 4.96
CA VAL A 428 -22.88 8.16 4.68
C VAL A 428 -22.54 6.95 5.53
N SER A 429 -23.52 6.42 6.26
CA SER A 429 -23.33 5.20 7.02
C SER A 429 -24.53 4.26 6.91
N THR A 430 -24.24 2.97 6.79
CA THR A 430 -25.27 1.93 6.74
C THR A 430 -24.84 0.71 7.53
N GLY A 431 -25.71 0.26 8.44
CA GLY A 431 -25.51 -0.96 9.22
C GLY A 431 -24.26 -0.95 10.12
N THR A 432 -23.69 0.22 10.42
CA THR A 432 -22.48 0.34 11.21
C THR A 432 -22.81 0.35 12.70
N LEU A 433 -22.04 -0.39 13.49
CA LEU A 433 -22.12 -0.42 14.94
C LEU A 433 -21.06 0.50 15.54
N TYR A 434 -21.51 1.51 16.27
CA TYR A 434 -20.68 2.44 17.02
C TYR A 434 -20.76 2.17 18.52
N GLY A 435 -19.66 2.45 19.21
CA GLY A 435 -19.65 2.60 20.66
C GLY A 435 -20.63 3.68 21.17
N PRO A 436 -20.90 3.71 22.47
CA PRO A 436 -21.68 4.79 23.08
C PRO A 436 -20.86 6.10 23.07
N ASN A 437 -21.51 7.22 22.72
CA ASN A 437 -20.91 8.56 22.75
C ASN A 437 -19.63 8.72 21.90
N THR A 438 -19.62 8.07 20.73
CA THR A 438 -18.43 7.99 19.86
C THR A 438 -18.19 9.22 18.99
N PHE A 439 -19.23 9.96 18.60
CA PHE A 439 -19.08 11.03 17.60
C PHE A 439 -18.73 12.40 18.18
N ARG A 440 -17.75 13.06 17.54
CA ARG A 440 -17.43 14.49 17.71
C ARG A 440 -17.38 15.14 16.34
N ALA A 441 -18.42 15.84 15.94
CA ALA A 441 -18.57 16.35 14.57
C ALA A 441 -18.76 17.86 14.51
N ASP A 442 -18.11 18.50 13.53
CA ASP A 442 -18.38 19.87 13.11
C ASP A 442 -19.85 20.02 12.66
N PRO A 443 -20.56 21.10 13.03
CA PRO A 443 -21.96 21.30 12.65
C PRO A 443 -22.25 21.28 11.14
N ARG A 444 -21.22 21.49 10.32
CA ARG A 444 -21.32 21.47 8.85
C ARG A 444 -21.26 20.05 8.26
N VAL A 445 -21.00 19.01 9.06
CA VAL A 445 -21.11 17.61 8.62
C VAL A 445 -22.56 17.30 8.29
N ARG A 446 -22.79 16.62 7.16
CA ARG A 446 -24.10 16.21 6.66
C ARG A 446 -24.21 14.70 6.67
N VAL A 447 -25.12 14.17 7.48
CA VAL A 447 -25.20 12.73 7.76
C VAL A 447 -26.40 12.08 7.08
N TYR A 448 -26.14 10.96 6.40
CA TYR A 448 -27.13 10.05 5.83
C TYR A 448 -26.89 8.66 6.42
N SER A 449 -27.80 8.22 7.30
CA SER A 449 -27.63 7.02 8.13
C SER A 449 -28.79 6.03 7.93
N THR A 450 -28.47 4.73 7.83
CA THR A 450 -29.48 3.66 7.72
C THR A 450 -29.10 2.45 8.57
N GLY A 451 -29.86 2.14 9.62
CA GLY A 451 -29.60 0.94 10.41
C GLY A 451 -28.37 1.00 11.33
N ASP A 452 -27.77 2.18 11.51
CA ASP A 452 -26.63 2.35 12.41
C ASP A 452 -27.05 2.27 13.88
N ARG A 453 -26.14 1.79 14.72
CA ARG A 453 -26.35 1.62 16.17
C ARG A 453 -25.26 2.34 16.96
N PHE A 454 -25.58 2.86 18.15
CA PHE A 454 -24.70 3.70 18.99
C PHE A 454 -24.53 3.14 20.40
N CYS A 455 -24.50 1.82 20.49
CA CYS A 455 -24.58 1.09 21.74
C CYS A 455 -23.89 -0.25 21.55
N TYR A 456 -22.57 -0.23 21.69
CA TYR A 456 -21.77 -1.43 21.85
C TYR A 456 -21.73 -1.83 23.33
N ASP A 457 -22.41 -2.92 23.69
CA ASP A 457 -22.39 -3.49 25.04
C ASP A 457 -21.69 -4.87 25.07
N GLY A 458 -20.93 -5.20 24.03
CA GLY A 458 -20.34 -6.52 23.83
C GLY A 458 -21.34 -7.61 23.41
N ASN A 459 -22.63 -7.28 23.26
CA ASN A 459 -23.65 -8.17 22.71
C ASN A 459 -24.27 -7.53 21.46
N ILE A 460 -24.40 -8.29 20.37
CA ILE A 460 -25.02 -7.79 19.12
C ILE A 460 -26.50 -7.36 19.33
N LEU A 461 -27.13 -7.74 20.45
CA LEU A 461 -28.59 -7.82 20.58
C LEU A 461 -29.24 -6.88 21.59
N ALA A 462 -28.52 -6.19 22.49
CA ALA A 462 -29.19 -5.49 23.57
C ALA A 462 -28.51 -4.19 23.98
N CYS A 463 -28.84 -3.09 23.31
CA CYS A 463 -28.47 -1.73 23.73
C CYS A 463 -29.04 -1.36 25.12
N ARG A 464 -28.45 -1.87 26.21
CA ARG A 464 -28.91 -1.66 27.59
C ARG A 464 -28.18 -0.47 28.22
N GLY A 465 -28.88 0.66 28.36
CA GLY A 465 -28.53 1.69 29.34
C GLY A 465 -27.54 2.79 28.91
N ALA A 466 -27.16 2.92 27.64
CA ALA A 466 -26.30 4.02 27.19
C ALA A 466 -27.11 5.29 26.84
N THR A 467 -26.62 6.46 27.27
CA THR A 467 -27.08 7.77 26.78
C THR A 467 -26.70 7.93 25.31
N LYS A 468 -27.70 8.11 24.45
CA LYS A 468 -27.53 8.19 22.99
C LYS A 468 -27.17 9.62 22.56
N GLU A 469 -25.89 9.90 22.39
CA GLU A 469 -25.45 10.99 21.52
C GLU A 469 -25.06 10.35 20.17
N ASN A 470 -25.96 10.44 19.19
CA ASN A 470 -25.80 9.79 17.88
C ASN A 470 -24.58 10.36 17.12
N PHE A 471 -24.79 11.42 16.33
CA PHE A 471 -23.77 12.01 15.45
C PHE A 471 -23.20 13.33 16.00
N GLY A 472 -23.23 13.52 17.33
CA GLY A 472 -22.79 14.76 17.97
C GLY A 472 -23.52 16.00 17.43
N ASN A 473 -22.78 17.04 17.05
CA ASN A 473 -23.33 18.29 16.50
C ASN A 473 -23.60 18.25 14.99
N ALA A 474 -23.39 17.13 14.30
CA ALA A 474 -23.62 17.04 12.86
C ALA A 474 -25.09 17.33 12.48
N THR A 475 -25.31 17.85 11.27
CA THR A 475 -26.67 17.99 10.74
C THR A 475 -27.10 16.67 10.10
N ILE A 476 -28.09 16.03 10.69
CA ILE A 476 -28.68 14.79 10.19
C ILE A 476 -29.65 15.14 9.07
N ILE A 477 -29.35 14.69 7.84
CA ILE A 477 -30.23 14.84 6.68
C ILE A 477 -31.23 13.69 6.62
N PHE A 478 -30.75 12.48 6.90
CA PHE A 478 -31.57 11.27 6.89
C PHE A 478 -31.03 10.25 7.91
N MET A 479 -31.93 9.61 8.68
CA MET A 479 -31.58 8.57 9.65
C MET A 479 -32.75 7.60 9.83
N THR A 480 -32.48 6.29 9.71
CA THR A 480 -33.45 5.21 9.99
C THR A 480 -32.80 4.01 10.72
N GLY A 481 -33.60 3.00 11.06
CA GLY A 481 -33.21 1.74 11.69
C GLY A 481 -32.94 1.81 13.19
N GLN A 482 -33.41 2.84 13.89
CA GLN A 482 -33.24 2.95 15.34
C GLN A 482 -34.14 1.96 16.11
N PRO A 483 -33.70 1.40 17.27
CA PRO A 483 -34.51 0.44 18.03
C PRO A 483 -35.90 0.93 18.48
N SER A 484 -36.12 2.24 18.52
CA SER A 484 -37.42 2.86 18.85
C SER A 484 -38.33 3.08 17.63
N GLU A 485 -37.85 2.83 16.42
CA GLU A 485 -38.66 2.93 15.21
C GLU A 485 -39.75 1.85 15.22
N GLY A 486 -41.01 2.29 15.17
CA GLY A 486 -42.20 1.42 15.29
C GLY A 486 -42.84 1.39 16.68
N GLN A 487 -42.22 1.95 17.72
CA GLN A 487 -42.81 2.15 19.05
C GLN A 487 -43.26 3.60 19.31
N VAL A 488 -42.99 4.52 18.37
CA VAL A 488 -43.46 5.90 18.41
C VAL A 488 -44.83 5.97 17.75
N GLN A 489 -45.87 6.19 18.56
CA GLN A 489 -47.20 6.50 18.06
C GLN A 489 -47.14 7.90 17.42
N GLY A 490 -47.26 7.99 16.09
CA GLY A 490 -47.28 9.27 15.35
C GLY A 490 -45.94 9.76 14.77
N HIS A 491 -45.34 8.98 13.86
CA HIS A 491 -44.23 9.32 12.94
C HIS A 491 -42.79 9.11 13.45
N PRO A 492 -41.92 8.48 12.63
CA PRO A 492 -40.52 8.90 12.56
C PRO A 492 -40.05 8.98 11.11
N THR A 493 -40.28 10.10 10.45
CA THR A 493 -39.44 10.53 9.33
C THR A 493 -39.36 12.05 9.39
N TYR A 494 -38.52 12.54 10.29
CA TYR A 494 -38.18 13.96 10.29
C TYR A 494 -37.25 14.20 9.10
N PHE A 495 -37.74 14.88 8.07
CA PHE A 495 -36.86 15.67 7.22
C PHE A 495 -36.42 16.87 8.06
N GLY A 496 -35.21 16.80 8.63
CA GLY A 496 -34.71 17.85 9.51
C GLY A 496 -34.43 19.14 8.73
N THR A 497 -34.97 20.26 9.21
CA THR A 497 -34.93 21.65 8.67
C THR A 497 -36.02 22.01 7.66
N ASP A 498 -36.16 23.31 7.34
CA ASP A 498 -37.01 23.82 6.26
C ASP A 498 -36.65 23.13 4.94
N VAL A 499 -37.37 22.07 4.60
CA VAL A 499 -37.20 21.39 3.32
C VAL A 499 -37.91 22.17 2.24
N GLU A 500 -37.15 23.03 1.56
CA GLU A 500 -37.57 23.65 0.32
C GLU A 500 -37.42 22.63 -0.82
N PHE A 501 -38.54 22.18 -1.37
CA PHE A 501 -38.53 21.33 -2.55
C PHE A 501 -38.21 22.20 -3.78
N GLY A 502 -37.04 21.99 -4.39
CA GLY A 502 -36.64 22.68 -5.64
C GLY A 502 -37.49 22.34 -6.88
N SER A 503 -38.57 21.57 -6.70
CA SER A 503 -39.59 21.26 -7.70
C SER A 503 -40.90 20.90 -6.99
N PRO A 504 -42.08 21.11 -7.62
CA PRO A 504 -43.36 20.80 -6.97
C PRO A 504 -43.45 19.34 -6.50
N VAL A 505 -43.86 19.15 -5.25
CA VAL A 505 -44.16 17.83 -4.70
C VAL A 505 -45.43 17.30 -5.36
N LYS A 506 -45.32 16.19 -6.10
CA LYS A 506 -46.48 15.52 -6.70
C LYS A 506 -47.20 14.69 -5.65
N MET A 507 -48.31 15.21 -5.12
CA MET A 507 -49.23 14.42 -4.31
C MET A 507 -50.16 13.59 -5.21
N PRO A 508 -50.66 12.42 -4.76
CA PRO A 508 -51.73 11.72 -5.45
C PRO A 508 -52.90 12.66 -5.72
N SER A 509 -53.36 12.73 -6.97
CA SER A 509 -54.49 13.57 -7.34
C SER A 509 -55.78 12.78 -7.24
N ILE A 510 -56.65 13.13 -6.28
CA ILE A 510 -57.87 12.35 -6.00
C ILE A 510 -59.07 13.31 -5.94
N PRO A 511 -60.06 13.17 -6.84
CA PRO A 511 -61.26 14.00 -6.80
C PRO A 511 -62.03 13.86 -5.49
N PHE A 512 -62.75 14.90 -5.09
CA PHE A 512 -63.48 15.00 -3.83
C PHE A 512 -64.30 13.75 -3.51
N ARG A 513 -65.07 13.25 -4.50
CA ARG A 513 -65.94 12.09 -4.35
C ARG A 513 -65.20 10.77 -4.11
N SER A 514 -63.91 10.74 -4.44
CA SER A 514 -63.04 9.56 -4.34
C SER A 514 -62.05 9.65 -3.18
N LEU A 515 -62.14 10.70 -2.34
CA LEU A 515 -61.30 10.84 -1.16
C LEU A 515 -61.46 9.59 -0.27
N PRO A 516 -60.37 8.83 -0.02
CA PRO A 516 -60.45 7.58 0.71
C PRO A 516 -60.94 7.80 2.14
N ARG A 517 -61.80 6.90 2.62
CA ARG A 517 -62.22 6.89 4.04
C ARG A 517 -61.16 6.17 4.88
N ASN A 518 -61.18 6.42 6.19
CA ASN A 518 -60.32 5.72 7.18
C ASN A 518 -58.82 5.85 6.90
N LYS A 519 -58.40 7.07 6.57
CA LYS A 519 -56.98 7.41 6.46
C LYS A 519 -56.51 8.01 7.79
N ASP A 520 -55.27 7.76 8.15
CA ASP A 520 -54.66 8.30 9.36
C ASP A 520 -54.45 9.82 9.22
N ASP A 521 -54.52 10.55 10.33
CA ASP A 521 -54.21 11.98 10.38
C ASP A 521 -52.83 12.27 9.78
N GLY A 522 -52.73 13.37 9.03
CA GLY A 522 -51.54 13.74 8.26
C GLY A 522 -51.45 13.10 6.87
N SER A 523 -52.37 12.20 6.48
CA SER A 523 -52.46 11.72 5.10
C SER A 523 -52.75 12.88 4.14
N MET A 524 -51.91 13.09 3.11
CA MET A 524 -52.03 14.20 2.16
C MET A 524 -52.31 13.74 0.72
N VAL A 525 -53.19 14.46 0.03
CA VAL A 525 -53.48 14.30 -1.40
C VAL A 525 -53.67 15.69 -2.02
N PHE A 526 -53.58 15.81 -3.34
CA PHE A 526 -54.09 16.99 -4.03
C PHE A 526 -55.50 16.68 -4.54
N CYS A 527 -56.52 17.35 -4.01
CA CYS A 527 -57.88 17.18 -4.51
C CYS A 527 -58.15 18.23 -5.61
N PRO A 528 -58.26 17.86 -6.89
CA PRO A 528 -58.31 18.80 -8.01
C PRO A 528 -59.63 19.58 -8.12
N ASP A 529 -60.70 19.11 -7.47
CA ASP A 529 -62.05 19.69 -7.51
C ASP A 529 -62.56 20.05 -6.10
N CYS A 530 -61.68 20.09 -5.10
CA CYS A 530 -62.04 20.51 -3.76
C CYS A 530 -61.98 22.03 -3.58
N ARG A 531 -62.80 22.52 -2.64
CA ARG A 531 -62.84 23.91 -2.20
C ARG A 531 -61.73 24.15 -1.17
N ARG A 532 -60.89 25.15 -1.44
CA ARG A 532 -59.86 25.64 -0.50
C ARG A 532 -60.50 26.12 0.80
N ASP A 533 -59.77 26.01 1.91
CA ASP A 533 -60.19 26.42 3.25
C ASP A 533 -61.51 25.77 3.70
N SER A 534 -61.65 24.45 3.53
CA SER A 534 -62.87 23.72 3.92
C SER A 534 -62.62 22.56 4.88
N GLU A 535 -63.33 22.58 6.01
CA GLU A 535 -63.29 21.55 7.05
C GLU A 535 -64.72 21.16 7.51
N PRO A 536 -65.17 19.90 7.31
CA PRO A 536 -64.54 18.88 6.47
C PRO A 536 -64.50 19.36 5.02
N CYS A 537 -63.56 18.81 4.25
CA CYS A 537 -63.33 19.17 2.87
C CYS A 537 -64.63 19.07 2.05
N GLN A 538 -64.81 20.02 1.12
CA GLN A 538 -65.98 20.09 0.24
C GLN A 538 -65.56 20.05 -1.23
N GLY A 539 -66.36 19.40 -2.08
CA GLY A 539 -66.18 19.44 -3.54
C GLY A 539 -66.73 20.71 -4.20
N GLY A 540 -66.44 20.90 -5.48
CA GLY A 540 -66.91 22.03 -6.29
C GLY A 540 -66.00 23.26 -6.28
N GLY A 541 -64.71 23.09 -5.96
CA GLY A 541 -63.70 24.14 -6.03
C GLY A 541 -62.70 23.94 -7.19
N ASN A 542 -61.65 24.78 -7.21
CA ASN A 542 -60.60 24.76 -8.23
C ASN A 542 -59.36 23.95 -7.82
N GLY A 543 -59.50 23.16 -6.76
CA GLY A 543 -58.48 22.27 -6.24
C GLY A 543 -57.73 22.82 -5.04
N ALA A 544 -57.41 21.91 -4.12
CA ALA A 544 -56.77 22.20 -2.85
C ALA A 544 -55.91 20.99 -2.40
N PRO A 545 -54.75 21.21 -1.79
CA PRO A 545 -54.13 20.20 -0.94
C PRO A 545 -55.14 19.78 0.14
N ALA A 546 -55.38 18.49 0.28
CA ALA A 546 -56.25 17.94 1.31
C ALA A 546 -55.40 17.12 2.27
N MET A 547 -55.60 17.33 3.56
CA MET A 547 -54.95 16.59 4.64
C MET A 547 -56.00 16.00 5.55
N VAL A 548 -55.79 14.79 6.07
CA VAL A 548 -56.66 14.26 7.12
C VAL A 548 -56.30 14.89 8.46
N VAL A 549 -57.28 15.51 9.12
CA VAL A 549 -57.18 16.11 10.45
C VAL A 549 -58.36 15.61 11.28
N ASN A 550 -58.11 15.06 12.47
CA ASN A 550 -59.13 14.47 13.35
C ASN A 550 -60.01 13.41 12.63
N GLY A 551 -59.40 12.59 11.79
CA GLY A 551 -60.03 11.51 11.02
C GLY A 551 -60.88 11.96 9.83
N ARG A 552 -60.79 13.23 9.43
CA ARG A 552 -61.57 13.82 8.32
C ARG A 552 -60.66 14.58 7.36
N TRP A 553 -60.98 14.54 6.08
CA TRP A 553 -60.28 15.40 5.12
C TRP A 553 -60.58 16.87 5.40
N THR A 554 -59.54 17.68 5.44
CA THR A 554 -59.54 19.14 5.55
C THR A 554 -58.78 19.67 4.34
N CYS A 555 -59.41 20.56 3.58
CA CYS A 555 -58.82 21.14 2.38
C CYS A 555 -58.20 22.49 2.70
N MET A 556 -56.88 22.57 2.52
CA MET A 556 -56.00 23.71 2.83
C MET A 556 -55.94 24.72 1.69
#